data_AF-A0A820RCT3-F1
#
_entry.id   AF-A0A820RCT3-F1
#
_cell.length_a   1.000
_cell.length_b   1.000
_cell.length_c   1.000
_cell.angle_alpha   90.00
_cell.angle_beta   90.00
_cell.angle_gamma   90.00
#
_symmetry.space_group_name_H-M   'P 1'
#
loop_
_entity.id
_entity.type
_entity.pdbx_description
1 polymer ?
#
loop_
_entity_poly.entity_id
_entity_poly.type
_entity_poly.pdbx_seq_one_letter_code
_entity_poly.pdbx_strand_id
1 'polypeptide(L)'
;ALQFPFRFGVQYAWTAAVFCVILAYSVACPLITPIGLFYMLIKRAVDKYNLVFVYDTEIADKSVHRLAGNFIIIALIIQQLTLLFFIIVRSESLTYLSMTLLGSFILT
;
A
#
# COMPACT_ATOMS: atom_id res chain seq x y z
N ALA A 1 -12.58 34.22 -1.23
CA ALA A 1 -11.63 33.42 -2.04
C ALA A 1 -12.39 32.21 -2.57
N LEU A 2 -12.25 31.85 -3.85
CA LEU A 2 -12.88 30.64 -4.39
C LEU A 2 -12.18 29.41 -3.77
N GLN A 3 -12.71 28.93 -2.64
CA GLN A 3 -12.27 27.69 -2.01
C GLN A 3 -12.93 26.54 -2.77
N PHE A 4 -12.21 25.98 -3.73
CA PHE A 4 -12.62 24.76 -4.41
C PHE A 4 -12.66 23.59 -3.41
N PRO A 5 -13.69 22.72 -3.43
CA PRO A 5 -13.75 21.56 -2.55
C PRO A 5 -12.55 20.64 -2.82
N PHE A 6 -11.94 20.14 -1.76
CA PHE A 6 -10.79 19.24 -1.90
C PHE A 6 -11.27 17.92 -2.49
N ARG A 7 -10.66 17.45 -3.58
CA ARG A 7 -10.99 16.14 -4.17
C ARG A 7 -10.37 15.01 -3.32
N PHE A 8 -10.85 14.86 -2.08
CA PHE A 8 -10.32 13.93 -1.08
C PHE A 8 -10.27 12.50 -1.61
N GLY A 9 -11.33 12.04 -2.28
CA GLY A 9 -11.41 10.68 -2.82
C GLY A 9 -10.32 10.34 -3.84
N VAL A 10 -9.95 11.29 -4.72
CA VAL A 10 -8.94 11.06 -5.77
C VAL A 10 -7.54 11.06 -5.19
N GLN A 11 -7.22 12.03 -4.33
CA GLN A 11 -5.91 12.12 -3.68
C GLN A 11 -5.66 10.91 -2.77
N TYR A 12 -6.71 10.44 -2.09
CA TYR A 12 -6.66 9.26 -1.25
C TYR A 12 -6.47 7.97 -2.06
N ALA A 13 -7.28 7.76 -3.10
CA ALA A 13 -7.16 6.59 -3.97
C ALA A 13 -5.78 6.50 -4.63
N TRP A 14 -5.22 7.63 -5.07
CA TRP A 14 -3.87 7.71 -5.62
C TRP A 14 -2.81 7.27 -4.60
N THR A 15 -2.90 7.75 -3.37
CA THR A 15 -1.93 7.43 -2.33
C THR A 15 -2.04 5.97 -1.88
N ALA A 16 -3.25 5.43 -1.79
CA ALA A 16 -3.51 4.02 -1.52
C ALA A 16 -2.98 3.12 -2.66
N ALA A 17 -3.17 3.52 -3.92
CA ALA A 17 -2.64 2.78 -5.07
C ALA A 17 -1.12 2.72 -5.07
N VAL A 18 -0.44 3.86 -4.82
CA VAL A 18 1.03 3.90 -4.71
C VAL A 18 1.51 3.02 -3.56
N PHE A 19 0.82 3.03 -2.42
CA PHE A 19 1.14 2.15 -1.29
C PHE A 19 1.03 0.67 -1.65
N CYS A 20 -0.06 0.26 -2.32
CA CYS A 20 -0.24 -1.12 -2.78
C CYS A 20 0.85 -1.55 -3.77
N VAL A 21 1.29 -0.66 -4.68
CA VAL A 21 2.41 -0.95 -5.61
C VAL A 21 3.72 -1.14 -4.83
N ILE A 22 4.01 -0.27 -3.86
CA ILE A 22 5.23 -0.41 -3.03
C ILE A 22 5.22 -1.74 -2.28
N LEU A 23 4.08 -2.14 -1.72
CA LEU A 23 3.93 -3.43 -1.03
C LEU A 23 4.12 -4.61 -1.99
N ALA A 24 3.39 -4.63 -3.11
CA ALA A 24 3.43 -5.74 -4.06
C ALA A 24 4.84 -6.00 -4.62
N TYR A 25 5.61 -4.95 -4.88
CA TYR A 25 6.96 -5.05 -5.47
C TYR A 25 8.11 -5.06 -4.45
N SER A 26 7.82 -4.88 -3.16
CA SER A 26 8.82 -4.82 -2.08
C SER A 26 9.79 -6.02 -2.10
N VAL A 27 9.27 -7.21 -2.44
CA VAL A 27 10.06 -8.45 -2.42
C VAL A 27 10.93 -8.63 -3.65
N ALA A 28 10.45 -8.22 -4.83
CA ALA A 28 11.19 -8.36 -6.07
C ALA A 28 12.36 -7.36 -6.14
N CYS A 29 12.16 -6.15 -5.62
CA CYS A 29 13.17 -5.11 -5.60
C CYS A 29 13.11 -4.35 -4.25
N PRO A 30 13.92 -4.71 -3.25
CA PRO A 30 13.90 -4.05 -1.93
C PRO A 30 14.32 -2.58 -1.98
N LEU A 31 14.77 -2.07 -3.14
CA LEU A 31 15.08 -0.66 -3.34
C LEU A 31 13.83 0.20 -3.53
N ILE A 32 12.70 -0.37 -3.97
CA ILE A 32 11.46 0.39 -4.16
C ILE A 32 10.83 0.84 -2.84
N THR A 33 11.05 0.09 -1.77
CA THR A 33 10.51 0.34 -0.43
C THR A 33 11.04 1.63 0.20
N PRO A 34 12.37 1.87 0.30
CA PRO A 34 12.89 3.13 0.86
C PRO A 34 12.54 4.34 0.00
N ILE A 35 12.55 4.21 -1.33
CA ILE A 35 12.20 5.30 -2.25
C ILE A 35 10.70 5.62 -2.17
N GLY A 36 9.85 4.59 -2.16
CA GLY A 36 8.41 4.73 -2.01
C GLY A 36 8.00 5.30 -0.66
N LEU A 37 8.68 4.90 0.42
CA LEU A 37 8.48 5.48 1.74
C LEU A 37 8.85 6.97 1.77
N PHE A 38 9.97 7.34 1.16
CA PHE A 38 10.37 8.74 1.04
C PHE A 38 9.33 9.58 0.29
N TYR A 39 8.79 9.05 -0.82
CA TYR A 39 7.69 9.69 -1.56
C TYR A 39 6.45 9.89 -0.66
N MET A 40 6.05 8.87 0.11
CA MET A 40 4.90 8.95 1.02
C MET A 40 5.08 9.99 2.13
N LEU A 41 6.30 10.14 2.66
CA LEU A 41 6.61 11.15 3.67
C LEU A 41 6.45 12.58 3.14
N ILE A 42 6.98 12.84 1.93
CA ILE A 42 6.84 14.14 1.27
C ILE A 42 5.36 14.40 0.95
N LYS A 43 4.67 13.42 0.37
CA LYS A 43 3.24 13.52 0.04
C LYS A 43 2.40 13.86 1.28
N ARG A 44 2.65 13.20 2.42
CA ARG A 44 1.99 13.48 3.70
C ARG A 44 2.27 14.89 4.21
N ALA A 45 3.52 15.38 4.07
CA ALA A 45 3.86 16.75 4.47
C ALA A 45 3.10 17.77 3.62
N VAL A 46 3.13 17.62 2.29
CA VAL A 46 2.41 18.48 1.34
C VAL A 46 0.91 18.47 1.61
N ASP A 47 0.31 17.30 1.77
CA ASP A 47 -1.13 17.18 2.03
C ASP A 47 -1.51 17.82 3.37
N LYS A 48 -0.67 17.73 4.42
CA LYS A 48 -0.89 18.44 5.70
C LYS A 48 -0.86 19.96 5.54
N TYR A 49 0.10 20.50 4.78
CA TYR A 49 0.15 21.94 4.51
C TYR A 49 -1.09 22.40 3.73
N ASN A 50 -1.49 21.62 2.73
CA ASN A 50 -2.63 21.91 1.88
C ASN A 50 -3.95 21.96 2.68
N LEU A 51 -4.15 20.99 3.58
CA LEU A 51 -5.35 20.87 4.40
C LEU A 51 -5.45 21.98 5.47
N VAL A 52 -4.33 22.50 5.97
CA VAL A 52 -4.34 23.53 7.03
C VAL A 52 -4.50 24.94 6.45
N PHE A 53 -3.99 25.21 5.24
CA PHE A 53 -3.88 26.56 4.71
C PHE A 53 -4.84 26.90 3.57
N VAL A 54 -5.37 25.90 2.86
CA VAL A 54 -6.09 26.13 1.59
C VAL A 54 -7.56 25.68 1.65
N TYR A 55 -7.88 24.59 2.35
CA TYR A 55 -9.20 23.97 2.33
C TYR A 55 -9.99 24.18 3.62
N ASP A 56 -11.31 24.27 3.48
CA ASP A 56 -12.23 24.23 4.61
C ASP A 56 -12.33 22.81 5.18
N THR A 57 -12.59 22.66 6.47
CA THR A 57 -12.56 21.37 7.17
C THR A 57 -13.68 20.44 6.68
N GLU A 58 -13.39 19.63 5.66
CA GLU A 58 -14.28 18.53 5.25
C GLU A 58 -14.16 17.36 6.22
N ILE A 59 -15.30 16.86 6.69
CA ILE A 59 -15.38 15.71 7.61
C ILE A 59 -14.95 14.47 6.82
N ALA A 60 -13.75 13.96 7.11
CA ALA A 60 -13.23 12.76 6.46
C ALA A 60 -14.08 11.53 6.83
N ASP A 61 -14.69 10.91 5.83
CA ASP A 61 -15.50 9.70 6.01
C ASP A 61 -14.64 8.50 6.44
N LYS A 62 -14.99 7.92 7.59
CA LYS A 62 -14.30 6.74 8.16
C LYS A 62 -14.43 5.48 7.28
N SER A 63 -15.41 5.44 6.38
CA SER A 63 -15.63 4.33 5.44
C SER A 63 -14.44 4.13 4.49
N VAL A 64 -13.81 5.23 4.10
CA VAL A 64 -12.67 5.25 3.18
C VAL A 64 -11.42 4.62 3.82
N HIS A 65 -11.24 4.82 5.13
CA HIS A 65 -10.17 4.18 5.90
C HIS A 65 -10.33 2.66 5.95
N ARG A 66 -11.57 2.17 6.12
CA ARG A 66 -11.87 0.74 6.12
C ARG A 66 -11.60 0.09 4.76
N LEU A 67 -11.94 0.80 3.67
CA LEU A 67 -11.69 0.35 2.31
C LEU A 67 -10.19 0.23 2.01
N ALA A 68 -9.36 1.18 2.44
CA ALA A 68 -7.91 1.07 2.28
C ALA A 68 -7.31 -0.12 3.02
N GLY A 69 -7.80 -0.45 4.22
CA GLY A 69 -7.39 -1.66 4.94
C GLY A 69 -7.57 -2.92 4.10
N ASN A 70 -8.72 -3.07 3.44
CA ASN A 70 -8.98 -4.20 2.56
C ASN A 70 -8.04 -4.24 1.34
N PHE A 71 -7.72 -3.09 0.74
CA PHE A 71 -6.77 -3.04 -0.38
C PHE A 71 -5.35 -3.45 0.03
N ILE A 72 -4.94 -3.11 1.25
CA ILE A 72 -3.64 -3.52 1.80
C ILE A 72 -3.58 -5.04 1.96
N ILE A 73 -4.63 -5.65 2.49
CA ILE A 73 -4.74 -7.11 2.64
C ILE A 73 -4.64 -7.78 1.26
N ILE A 74 -5.34 -7.27 0.25
CA ILE A 74 -5.27 -7.79 -1.12
C ILE A 74 -3.84 -7.67 -1.69
N ALA A 75 -3.17 -6.53 -1.49
CA ALA A 75 -1.79 -6.34 -1.94
C ALA A 75 -0.81 -7.31 -1.24
N LEU A 76 -1.00 -7.59 0.06
CA LEU A 76 -0.22 -8.58 0.80
C LEU A 76 -0.46 -10.01 0.28
N ILE A 77 -1.70 -10.37 -0.04
CA ILE A 77 -2.02 -11.67 -0.65
C ILE A 77 -1.30 -11.81 -1.99
N ILE A 78 -1.33 -10.79 -2.85
CA ILE A 78 -0.65 -10.79 -4.16
C ILE A 78 0.88 -10.90 -3.98
N GLN A 79 1.44 -10.20 -3.00
CA GLN A 79 2.86 -10.27 -2.66
C GLN A 79 3.25 -11.71 -2.25
N GLN A 80 2.44 -12.36 -1.41
CA GLN A 80 2.68 -13.72 -0.93
C GLN A 80 2.59 -14.75 -2.07
N LEU A 81 1.64 -14.55 -3.00
CA LEU A 81 1.45 -15.39 -4.19
C LEU A 81 2.65 -15.30 -5.15
N THR A 82 3.15 -14.09 -5.37
CA THR A 82 4.34 -13.84 -6.22
C THR A 82 5.59 -14.50 -5.64
N LEU A 83 5.74 -14.44 -4.31
CA LEU A 83 6.81 -15.11 -3.57
C LEU A 83 6.73 -16.63 -3.68
N LEU A 84 5.54 -17.20 -3.45
CA LEU A 84 5.31 -18.64 -3.54
C LEU A 84 5.63 -19.15 -4.95
N PHE A 85 5.17 -18.43 -5.97
CA PHE A 85 5.45 -18.74 -7.37
C PHE A 85 6.96 -18.75 -7.66
N PHE A 86 7.69 -17.72 -7.21
CA PHE A 86 9.14 -17.64 -7.41
C PHE A 86 9.89 -18.80 -6.73
N ILE A 87 9.47 -19.22 -5.54
CA ILE A 87 10.08 -20.34 -4.80
C ILE A 87 9.78 -21.67 -5.48
N ILE A 88 8.56 -21.89 -5.97
CA ILE A 88 8.22 -23.12 -6.71
C ILE A 88 9.08 -23.24 -7.98
N VAL A 89 9.27 -22.14 -8.72
CA VAL A 89 10.11 -22.15 -9.93
C VAL A 89 11.59 -22.37 -9.59
N ARG A 90 12.07 -21.87 -8.44
CA ARG A 90 13.47 -21.95 -8.04
C ARG A 90 13.85 -23.25 -7.31
N SER A 91 12.91 -23.88 -6.62
CA SER A 91 13.20 -24.95 -5.65
C SER A 91 12.83 -26.33 -6.21
N GLU A 92 13.81 -27.22 -6.30
CA GLU A 92 13.57 -28.64 -6.65
C GLU A 92 13.10 -29.49 -5.45
N SER A 93 13.11 -28.93 -4.23
CA SER A 93 12.67 -29.62 -2.99
C SER A 93 11.89 -28.70 -2.04
N LEU A 94 11.00 -29.28 -1.25
CA LEU A 94 10.10 -28.60 -0.32
C LEU A 94 10.87 -28.15 0.94
N THR A 95 11.48 -26.96 0.86
CA THR A 95 12.29 -26.37 1.93
C THR A 95 11.40 -25.80 3.04
N TYR A 96 11.89 -25.71 4.28
CA TYR A 96 11.17 -25.11 5.42
C TYR A 96 10.55 -23.73 5.11
N LEU A 97 11.19 -22.92 4.24
CA LEU A 97 10.66 -21.63 3.78
C LEU A 97 9.34 -21.73 3.01
N SER A 98 9.12 -22.75 2.17
CA SER A 98 7.84 -22.89 1.47
C SER A 98 6.73 -23.30 2.44
N MET A 99 7.06 -24.09 3.47
CA MET A 99 6.10 -24.47 4.53
C MET A 99 5.68 -23.28 5.40
N THR A 100 6.61 -22.40 5.77
CA THR A 100 6.27 -21.20 6.54
C THR A 100 5.45 -20.19 5.73
N LEU A 101 5.76 -20.02 4.43
CA LEU A 101 4.99 -19.13 3.56
C LEU A 101 3.56 -19.65 3.30
N LEU A 102 3.39 -20.95 3.09
CA LEU A 102 2.06 -21.56 3.01
C LEU A 102 1.26 -21.38 4.31
N GLY A 103 1.90 -21.56 5.47
CA GLY A 103 1.27 -21.30 6.78
C GLY A 103 0.82 -19.85 6.95
N SER A 104 1.65 -18.89 6.53
CA SER A 104 1.30 -17.47 6.58
C SER A 104 0.18 -17.06 5.61
N PHE A 105 0.08 -17.72 4.45
CA PHE A 105 -0.99 -17.49 3.47
C PHE A 105 -2.36 -17.98 3.99
N ILE A 106 -2.40 -19.07 4.75
CA ILE A 106 -3.64 -19.59 5.36
C ILE A 106 -4.11 -18.70 6.52
N LEU A 107 -3.19 -18.02 7.21
CA LEU A 107 -3.48 -17.16 8.36
C LEU A 107 -3.94 -15.74 7.96
N THR A 108 -3.49 -15.25 6.81
CA THR A 108 -3.73 -13.88 6.30
C THR A 108 -5.05 -13.81 5.54
#